data_AF-A0A672UWX0-F1
#
_entry.id   AF-A0A672UWX0-F1
#
_cell.length_a   1.000
_cell.length_b   1.000
_cell.length_c   1.000
_cell.angle_alpha   90.00
_cell.angle_beta   90.00
_cell.angle_gamma   90.00
#
_symmetry.space_group_name_H-M   'P 1'
#
loop_
_entity.id
_entity.type
_entity.pdbx_description
1 polymer ?
#
loop_
_entity_poly.entity_id
_entity_poly.type
_entity_poly.pdbx_seq_one_letter_code
_entity_poly.pdbx_strand_id
1 'polypeptide(L)' 'MASENAFDNFLVVVVDSGKLLDPQEFLLTGAERQLKLKGLITGIGYEVMLYGFAKGHQTKPLSTVAVTGIVFTVGKT' A
#
# COMPACT_ATOMS: atom_id res chain seq x y z
N MET A 1 13.43 12.69 -7.68
CA MET A 1 12.11 12.90 -7.03
C MET A 1 11.22 13.61 -8.04
N ALA A 2 9.95 13.23 -8.17
CA ALA A 2 9.02 13.97 -9.03
C ALA A 2 8.71 15.34 -8.42
N SER A 3 8.42 16.34 -9.25
CA SER A 3 7.93 17.63 -8.75
C SER A 3 6.60 17.46 -8.00
N GLU A 4 6.30 18.37 -7.08
CA GLU A 4 4.91 18.50 -6.61
C GLU A 4 3.97 18.60 -7.82
N ASN A 5 2.87 17.85 -7.78
CA ASN A 5 1.83 17.79 -8.82
C ASN A 5 2.25 17.18 -10.16
N ALA A 6 3.31 16.36 -10.20
CA ALA A 6 3.61 15.56 -11.40
C ALA A 6 2.54 14.48 -11.71
N PHE A 7 1.76 14.10 -10.70
CA PHE A 7 0.68 13.12 -10.77
C PHE A 7 -0.61 13.74 -10.27
N ASP A 8 -1.74 13.33 -10.86
CA ASP A 8 -3.09 13.72 -10.46
C ASP A 8 -3.52 12.90 -9.23
N ASN A 9 -3.22 11.60 -9.25
CA ASN A 9 -3.52 10.66 -8.17
C ASN A 9 -2.58 9.45 -8.20
N PHE A 10 -2.57 8.72 -7.09
CA PHE A 10 -1.92 7.42 -6.99
C PHE A 10 -2.93 6.36 -6.57
N LEU A 11 -2.80 5.15 -7.10
CA LEU A 11 -3.53 3.97 -6.63
C LEU A 11 -2.54 3.05 -5.93
N VAL A 12 -2.80 2.73 -4.66
CA VAL A 12 -2.07 1.71 -3.91
C VAL A 12 -2.95 0.47 -3.82
N VAL A 13 -2.45 -0.67 -4.30
CA VAL A 13 -3.11 -1.97 -4.18
C VAL A 13 -2.29 -2.84 -3.24
N VAL A 14 -2.95 -3.43 -2.24
CA VAL A 14 -2.32 -4.23 -1.19
C VAL A 14 -2.95 -5.61 -1.18
N VAL A 15 -2.13 -6.65 -1.39
CA VAL A 15 -2.57 -8.04 -1.46
C VAL A 15 -1.81 -8.83 -0.40
N ASP A 16 -2.52 -9.55 0.47
CA ASP A 16 -1.85 -10.44 1.41
C ASP A 16 -1.28 -11.67 0.68
N SER A 17 -0.12 -12.16 1.14
CA SER A 17 0.61 -13.24 0.47
C SER A 17 -0.16 -14.56 0.41
N GLY A 18 -1.10 -14.76 1.35
CA GLY A 18 -1.97 -15.93 1.39
C GLY A 18 -3.20 -15.81 0.51
N LYS A 19 -3.46 -14.62 -0.06
CA LYS A 19 -4.70 -14.25 -0.76
C LYS A 19 -5.95 -14.62 0.07
N LEU A 20 -5.86 -14.37 1.38
CA LEU A 20 -6.90 -14.66 2.35
C LEU A 20 -8.00 -13.59 2.32
N LEU A 21 -7.65 -12.37 1.93
CA LEU A 21 -8.54 -11.23 1.78
C LEU A 21 -8.59 -10.78 0.32
N ASP A 22 -9.67 -10.09 -0.04
CA ASP A 22 -9.71 -9.35 -1.30
C ASP A 22 -8.61 -8.26 -1.33
N PRO A 23 -8.04 -7.97 -2.51
CA PRO A 23 -7.11 -6.86 -2.68
C PRO A 23 -7.69 -5.55 -2.14
N GLN A 24 -6.91 -4.84 -1.34
CA GLN A 24 -7.31 -3.55 -0.80
C GLN A 24 -6.77 -2.43 -1.68
N GLU A 25 -7.65 -1.54 -2.12
CA GLU A 25 -7.33 -0.44 -3.02
C GLU A 25 -7.48 0.91 -2.31
N PHE A 26 -6.47 1.76 -2.45
CA PHE A 26 -6.44 3.09 -1.86
C PHE A 26 -6.08 4.14 -2.90
N LEU A 27 -7.02 5.06 -3.15
CA LEU A 27 -6.80 6.20 -4.04
C LEU A 27 -6.28 7.39 -3.23
N LEU A 28 -5.11 7.88 -3.58
CA LEU A 28 -4.46 9.03 -2.97
C LEU A 28 -4.42 10.20 -3.95
N THR A 29 -4.49 11.41 -3.44
CA THR A 29 -4.25 12.61 -4.24
C THR A 29 -2.80 12.69 -4.70
N GLY A 30 -2.56 13.41 -5.81
CA GLY A 30 -1.24 13.67 -6.35
C GLY A 30 -0.27 14.42 -5.43
N ALA A 31 -0.74 14.97 -4.30
CA ALA A 31 0.06 15.62 -3.27
C ALA A 31 0.45 14.67 -2.13
N GLU A 32 -0.30 13.59 -1.91
CA GLU A 32 -0.02 12.64 -0.84
C GLU A 32 1.21 11.78 -1.15
N ARG A 33 2.04 11.56 -0.13
CA ARG A 33 3.31 10.82 -0.24
C ARG A 33 3.41 9.64 0.72
N GLN A 34 2.42 9.45 1.59
CA GLN A 34 2.40 8.41 2.61
C GLN A 34 0.98 7.91 2.83
N LEU A 35 0.85 6.60 3.05
CA LEU A 35 -0.38 5.93 3.46
C LEU A 35 -0.05 5.04 4.67
N LYS A 36 -0.83 5.14 5.74
CA LYS A 36 -0.68 4.30 6.94
C LYS A 36 -1.83 3.30 7.00
N LEU A 37 -1.48 2.02 6.94
CA LEU A 37 -2.43 0.91 7.00
C LEU A 37 -2.50 0.34 8.42
N LYS A 38 -3.71 -0.01 8.86
CA LYS A 38 -3.99 -0.62 10.17
C LYS A 38 -4.86 -1.86 9.96
N GLY A 39 -4.93 -2.71 10.98
CA GLY A 39 -5.77 -3.93 10.92
C GLY A 39 -5.24 -4.99 9.95
N LEU A 40 -3.96 -4.93 9.58
CA LEU A 40 -3.31 -5.97 8.80
C LEU A 40 -3.15 -7.24 9.65
N ILE A 41 -3.23 -8.39 8.98
CA ILE A 41 -2.91 -9.69 9.56
C ILE A 41 -1.42 -9.68 9.91
N THR A 42 -1.11 -10.12 11.12
CA THR A 42 0.25 -10.10 11.68
C THR A 42 1.03 -11.35 11.26
N GLY A 43 2.34 -11.21 11.03
CA GLY A 43 3.21 -12.36 10.72
C GLY A 43 3.11 -12.88 9.28
N ILE A 44 2.50 -12.13 8.36
CA ILE A 44 2.38 -12.53 6.95
C ILE A 44 2.96 -11.47 6.00
N GLY A 45 3.25 -11.89 4.78
CA GLY A 45 3.70 -11.02 3.71
C GLY A 45 2.55 -10.28 3.04
N TYR A 46 2.88 -9.13 2.45
CA TYR A 46 2.00 -8.31 1.65
C TYR A 46 2.75 -7.85 0.41
N GLU A 47 2.15 -8.04 -0.77
CA GLU A 47 2.56 -7.37 -1.99
C GLU A 47 1.86 -6.01 -2.05
N VAL A 48 2.65 -4.95 -2.22
CA VAL A 48 2.18 -3.58 -2.35
C VAL A 48 2.53 -3.10 -3.74
N MET A 49 1.53 -2.69 -4.51
CA MET A 49 1.69 -2.10 -5.84
C MET A 49 1.26 -0.64 -5.82
N LEU A 50 2.08 0.24 -6.39
CA LEU A 50 1.81 1.66 -6.52
C LEU A 50 1.74 2.04 -8.00
N TYR A 51 0.60 2.59 -8.42
CA TYR A 51 0.39 3.15 -9.75
C TYR A 51 0.26 4.67 -9.64
N GLY A 52 0.91 5.40 -10.55
CA GLY A 52 0.70 6.83 -10.72
C GLY A 52 -0.23 7.12 -11.90
N PHE A 53 -1.08 8.12 -11.76
CA PHE A 53 -1.93 8.64 -12.83
C PHE A 53 -1.54 10.08 -13.11
N ALA A 54 -1.29 10.40 -14.38
CA ALA A 54 -0.98 11.74 -14.81
C ALA A 54 -1.53 11.97 -16.22
N LYS A 55 -2.33 13.03 -16.42
CA LYS A 55 -2.83 13.44 -17.74
C LYS A 55 -3.51 12.29 -18.49
N GLY A 56 -4.35 11.53 -17.78
CA GLY A 56 -5.08 10.39 -18.34
C GLY A 56 -4.25 9.13 -18.60
N HIS A 57 -2.97 9.09 -18.20
CA HIS A 57 -2.10 7.93 -18.37
C HIS A 57 -1.77 7.29 -17.03
N GLN A 58 -1.79 5.96 -16.98
CA GLN A 58 -1.37 5.16 -15.84
C GLN A 58 0.08 4.67 -16.05
N THR A 59 0.89 4.74 -15.00
CA THR A 59 2.25 4.18 -15.03
C THR A 59 2.23 2.65 -14.92
N LYS A 60 3.36 2.01 -15.27
CA LYS A 60 3.63 0.66 -14.75
C LYS A 60 3.70 0.71 -13.22
N PRO A 61 3.32 -0.37 -12.52
CA PRO A 61 3.38 -0.39 -11.07
C PRO A 61 4.83 -0.38 -10.59
N LEU A 62 5.07 0.34 -9.50
CA LEU A 62 6.18 0.04 -8.61
C LEU A 62 5.67 -0.97 -7.57
N SER A 63 6.30 -2.13 -7.47
CA SER A 63 5.92 -3.17 -6.52
C SER A 63 6.99 -3.41 -5.46
N THR A 64 6.56 -3.81 -4.27
CA THR A 64 7.42 -4.27 -3.19
C THR A 64 6.69 -5.29 -2.33
N VAL A 65 7.45 -6.05 -1.54
CA VAL A 65 6.92 -6.98 -0.55
C VAL A 65 7.36 -6.55 0.84
N ALA A 66 6.42 -6.57 1.79
CA ALA A 66 6.69 -6.32 3.20
C ALA A 66 6.04 -7.39 4.07
N VAL A 67 6.66 -7.72 5.21
CA VAL A 67 6.12 -8.67 6.19
C VAL A 67 5.73 -7.91 7.45
N THR A 68 4.51 -8.13 7.94
CA THR A 68 4.06 -7.54 9.21
C THR A 68 4.70 -8.28 10.38
N GLY A 69 5.03 -7.53 11.43
CA GLY A 69 5.49 -8.12 12.69
C GLY A 69 4.43 -9.00 13.34
N ILE A 70 4.86 -9.93 14.19
CA ILE A 70 3.98 -10.72 15.04
C ILE A 70 3.62 -9.89 16.26
N VAL A 71 2.32 -9.75 16.54
CA VAL A 71 1.87 -9.12 17.78
C VAL A 71 1.89 -10.17 18.89
N PHE A 72 2.82 -10.03 19.82
CA PHE A 72 2.78 -10.74 21.08
C PHE A 72 2.02 -9.89 22.09
N THR A 73 0.75 -10.22 22.33
CA THR A 73 0.05 -9.67 23.48
C THR A 73 0.57 -10.39 24.72
N VAL A 74 1.61 -9.85 25.35
CA VAL A 74 2.00 -10.31 26.69
C VAL A 74 0.89 -9.86 27.64
N GLY A 75 0.29 -10.83 28.33
CA GLY A 75 -0.72 -10.58 29.36
C GLY A 75 -0.20 -9.54 30.35
N LYS A 76 -0.85 -8.38 30.37
CA LYS A 76 -0.57 -7.31 31.31
C LYS A 76 -1.02 -7.80 32.70
N THR A 77 -0.07 -8.16 33.56
CA THR A 77 -0.27 -8.31 35.01
C THR A 77 -0.32 -6.94 35.68
#